data_AF-A0A8T5GY59-F1
#
_entry.id   AF-A0A8T5GY59-F1
#
_cell.length_a   1.000
_cell.length_b   1.000
_cell.length_c   1.000
_cell.angle_alpha   90.00
_cell.angle_beta   90.00
_cell.angle_gamma   90.00
#
_symmetry.space_group_name_H-M   'P 1'
#
loop_
_entity.id
_entity.type
_entity.pdbx_description
1 polymer ?
#
loop_
_entity_poly.entity_id
_entity_poly.type
_entity_poly.pdbx_seq_one_letter_code
_entity_poly.pdbx_strand_id
1 'polypeptide(L)' 'MATKPDTIFRALDRKAAAVTEFTMRQYRTKLSTWVVLITGFLIISLLLLFYVDGMQKEYESIDNDGDSYDWDGDGYPTGQ' A
#
# COMPACT_ATOMS: atom_id res chain seq x y z
N MET A 1 -29.03 43.75 36.00
CA MET A 1 -28.39 43.07 34.86
C MET A 1 -29.49 42.41 34.04
N ALA A 2 -29.80 42.92 32.85
CA ALA A 2 -30.82 42.31 32.01
C ALA A 2 -30.33 40.93 31.54
N THR A 3 -31.02 39.88 31.95
CA THR A 3 -30.84 38.53 31.40
C THR A 3 -31.26 38.61 29.94
N LYS A 4 -30.28 38.51 29.02
CA LYS A 4 -30.57 38.44 27.57
C LYS A 4 -31.59 37.32 27.34
N PRO A 5 -32.69 37.56 26.61
CA PRO A 5 -33.66 36.52 26.33
C PRO A 5 -32.94 35.37 25.64
N ASP A 6 -32.99 34.17 26.22
CA ASP A 6 -32.51 32.95 25.59
C ASP A 6 -33.48 32.63 24.44
N THR A 7 -33.26 33.27 23.30
CA THR A 7 -34.02 33.00 22.09
C THR A 7 -33.68 31.59 21.60
N ILE A 8 -34.68 30.89 21.06
CA ILE A 8 -34.52 29.52 20.52
C ILE A 8 -33.33 29.46 19.53
N PHE A 9 -33.12 30.53 18.77
CA PHE A 9 -32.00 30.68 17.84
C PHE A 9 -30.62 30.66 18.53
N ARG A 10 -30.47 31.30 19.71
CA ARG A 10 -29.20 31.29 20.45
C ARG A 10 -28.88 29.91 21.04
N ALA A 11 -29.91 29.19 21.46
CA ALA A 11 -29.76 27.80 21.92
C ALA A 11 -29.39 26.86 20.76
N LEU A 12 -29.96 27.08 19.57
CA LEU A 12 -29.61 26.35 18.34
C LEU A 12 -28.17 26.62 17.91
N ASP A 13 -27.74 27.87 17.89
CA ASP A 13 -26.39 28.26 17.49
C ASP A 13 -25.31 27.64 18.40
N ARG A 14 -25.54 27.66 19.72
CA ARG A 14 -24.65 26.98 20.69
C ARG A 14 -24.58 25.46 20.46
N LYS A 15 -25.71 24.82 20.12
CA LYS A 15 -25.75 23.39 19.81
C LYS A 15 -25.01 23.10 18.49
N ALA A 16 -25.25 23.90 17.46
CA ALA A 16 -24.58 23.77 16.17
C ALA A 16 -23.06 23.94 16.30
N ALA A 17 -22.61 24.93 17.08
CA ALA A 17 -21.20 25.13 17.39
C ALA A 17 -20.59 23.91 18.12
N ALA A 18 -21.29 23.35 19.12
CA ALA A 18 -20.82 22.18 19.85
C ALA A 18 -20.70 20.93 18.95
N VAL A 19 -21.67 20.69 18.07
CA VAL A 19 -21.62 19.59 17.09
C VAL A 19 -20.46 19.81 16.13
N THR A 20 -20.29 21.02 15.61
CA THR A 20 -19.20 21.36 14.68
C THR A 20 -17.83 21.14 15.32
N GLU A 21 -17.64 21.60 16.56
CA GLU A 21 -16.40 21.40 17.31
C GLU A 21 -16.12 19.92 17.58
N PHE A 22 -17.16 19.16 17.95
CA PHE A 22 -17.05 17.71 18.14
C PHE A 22 -16.64 17.00 16.84
N THR A 23 -17.29 17.33 15.71
CA THR A 23 -16.98 16.75 14.40
C THR A 23 -15.56 17.08 13.95
N MET A 24 -15.09 18.33 14.14
CA MET A 24 -13.71 18.71 13.81
C MET A 24 -12.68 17.98 14.67
N ARG A 25 -12.94 17.80 15.97
CA ARG A 25 -12.07 17.02 16.87
C ARG A 25 -12.04 15.54 16.47
N GLN A 26 -13.18 14.98 16.03
CA GLN A 26 -13.26 13.60 15.54
C GLN A 26 -12.48 13.41 14.23
N TYR A 27 -12.47 14.40 13.33
CA TYR A 27 -11.70 14.32 12.09
C TYR A 27 -10.17 14.29 12.32
N ARG A 28 -9.67 14.98 13.35
CA ARG A 28 -8.22 15.02 13.64
C ARG A 28 -7.64 13.69 14.12
N THR A 29 -8.46 12.81 14.70
CA THR A 29 -8.00 11.56 15.30
C THR A 29 -8.26 10.33 14.42
N LYS A 30 -8.96 10.49 13.29
CA LYS A 30 -9.27 9.39 12.37
C LYS A 30 -8.24 9.36 11.25
N LEU A 31 -7.39 8.32 11.25
CA LEU A 31 -6.62 7.98 10.07
C LEU A 31 -7.57 7.56 8.94
N SER A 32 -7.41 8.17 7.77
CA SER A 32 -8.24 7.87 6.60
C SER A 32 -7.98 6.45 6.10
N THR A 33 -9.04 5.65 5.99
CA THR A 33 -8.97 4.30 5.41
C THR A 33 -8.37 4.31 4.00
N TRP A 34 -8.59 5.39 3.24
CA TRP A 34 -8.00 5.57 1.90
C TRP A 34 -6.49 5.75 1.94
N VAL A 35 -5.96 6.45 2.95
CA VAL A 35 -4.52 6.63 3.11
C VAL A 35 -3.86 5.29 3.44
N VAL A 36 -4.49 4.48 4.30
CA VAL A 36 -4.00 3.13 4.63
C VAL A 36 -4.04 2.22 3.40
N LEU A 37 -5.14 2.24 2.65
CA LEU A 37 -5.30 1.46 1.43
C LEU A 37 -4.23 1.83 0.38
N ILE A 38 -4.02 3.12 0.12
CA ILE A 38 -3.02 3.59 -0.85
C ILE A 38 -1.61 3.21 -0.40
N THR A 39 -1.28 3.45 0.87
CA THR A 39 0.04 3.10 1.41
C THR A 39 0.31 1.59 1.28
N GLY A 40 -0.66 0.76 1.66
CA GLY A 40 -0.54 -0.70 1.54
C GLY A 40 -0.39 -1.14 0.08
N PHE A 41 -1.20 -0.58 -0.83
CA PHE A 41 -1.12 -0.87 -2.25
C PHE A 41 0.24 -0.48 -2.85
N LEU A 42 0.79 0.67 -2.46
CA LEU A 42 2.11 1.12 -2.93
C LEU A 42 3.23 0.20 -2.46
N ILE A 43 3.20 -0.25 -1.21
CA ILE A 43 4.21 -1.18 -0.67
C ILE A 43 4.18 -2.51 -1.44
N ILE A 44 2.99 -3.08 -1.65
CA ILE A 44 2.83 -4.33 -2.40
C ILE A 44 3.28 -4.15 -3.86
N SER A 45 2.91 -3.04 -4.49
CA SER A 45 3.31 -2.73 -5.86
C SER A 45 4.82 -2.60 -6.00
N LEU A 46 5.49 -1.97 -5.02
CA LEU A 46 6.94 -1.83 -5.00
C LEU A 46 7.64 -3.20 -4.90
N LEU A 47 7.15 -4.09 -4.03
CA LEU A 47 7.67 -5.46 -3.92
C LEU A 47 7.47 -6.24 -5.22
N LEU A 48 6.31 -6.07 -5.87
CA LEU A 48 6.03 -6.71 -7.15
C LEU A 48 6.99 -6.25 -8.26
N LEU A 49 7.35 -4.97 -8.29
CA LEU A 49 8.33 -4.46 -9.25
C LEU A 49 9.71 -5.09 -9.06
N PHE A 50 10.18 -5.24 -7.82
CA PHE A 50 11.42 -5.97 -7.55
C PHE A 50 11.35 -7.45 -7.94
N TYR A 51 10.20 -8.08 -7.75
CA TYR A 51 9.99 -9.46 -8.16
C TYR A 51 10.10 -9.61 -9.69
N VAL A 52 9.41 -8.74 -10.44
CA VAL A 52 9.48 -8.75 -11.91
C VAL A 52 10.90 -8.47 -12.41
N ASP A 53 11.58 -7.48 -11.82
CA ASP A 53 12.99 -7.18 -12.12
C ASP A 53 13.90 -8.37 -11.84
N GLY A 54 13.68 -9.09 -10.73
CA GLY A 54 14.41 -10.31 -10.40
C GLY A 54 14.20 -11.42 -11.42
N MET A 55 12.97 -11.62 -11.87
CA MET A 55 12.62 -12.65 -12.87
C MET A 55 13.16 -12.34 -14.27
N GLN A 56 13.41 -11.06 -14.58
CA GLN A 56 13.99 -10.66 -15.86
C GLN A 56 15.51 -10.82 -15.91
N LYS A 57 16.17 -11.06 -14.78
CA LYS A 57 17.61 -11.30 -14.75
C LYS A 57 17.91 -12.69 -15.30
N GLU A 58 18.56 -12.72 -16.46
CA GLU A 58 19.17 -13.94 -16.99
C GLU A 58 20.43 -14.25 -16.18
N TYR A 59 20.50 -15.46 -15.65
CA TYR A 59 21.70 -15.99 -15.01
C TYR A 59 22.38 -16.93 -15.99
N GLU A 60 23.69 -16.78 -16.15
CA GLU A 60 24.50 -17.74 -16.89
C GLU A 60 24.43 -19.09 -16.15
N SER A 61 23.92 -20.12 -16.83
CA SER A 61 23.87 -21.47 -16.27
C SER A 61 25.29 -22.01 -16.20
N ILE A 62 25.79 -22.20 -14.98
CA ILE A 62 27.06 -22.90 -14.74
C ILE A 62 26.78 -24.39 -14.81
N ASP A 63 27.36 -25.04 -15.83
CA ASP A 63 27.43 -26.49 -15.91
C ASP A 63 28.44 -27.00 -14.87
N ASN A 64 27.98 -27.78 -13.90
CA ASN A 64 28.77 -28.24 -12.76
C ASN A 64 29.06 -29.75 -12.79
N ASP A 65 28.46 -30.48 -13.72
CA ASP A 65 28.61 -31.92 -13.92
C ASP A 65 29.06 -32.29 -15.34
N GLY A 66 29.22 -31.30 -16.24
CA GLY A 66 29.81 -31.45 -17.56
C GLY A 66 28.87 -32.08 -18.58
N ASP A 67 27.59 -32.21 -18.23
CA ASP A 67 26.59 -32.96 -19.00
C ASP A 67 25.95 -32.11 -20.10
N SER A 68 26.28 -30.81 -20.16
CA SER A 68 25.82 -29.87 -21.19
C SER A 68 26.58 -30.00 -22.52
N TYR A 69 27.68 -30.75 -22.54
CA TYR A 69 28.48 -31.01 -23.73
C TYR A 69 28.11 -32.35 -24.38
N ASP A 70 28.22 -32.42 -25.70
CA ASP A 70 28.10 -33.64 -26.50
C ASP A 70 29.52 -34.24 -26.68
N TRP A 71 29.82 -35.29 -25.92
CA TRP A 71 31.15 -35.92 -25.91
C TRP A 71 31.28 -37.05 -26.94
N ASP A 72 30.17 -37.63 -27.39
CA ASP A 72 30.14 -38.78 -28.29
C ASP A 72 29.67 -38.45 -29.73
N GLY A 73 29.25 -37.21 -29.95
CA GLY A 73 28.88 -36.66 -31.26
C GLY A 73 27.52 -37.12 -31.76
N ASP A 74 26.64 -37.56 -30.86
CA ASP A 74 25.31 -38.07 -31.20
C ASP A 74 24.28 -36.94 -31.46
N GLY A 75 24.69 -35.69 -31.23
CA GLY A 75 23.87 -34.49 -31.44
C GLY A 75 23.03 -34.10 -30.23
N TYR A 76 23.19 -34.78 -29.08
CA TYR A 76 22.51 -34.49 -27.83
C TYR A 76 23.51 -34.25 -26.68
N PRO A 77 23.19 -33.38 -25.70
CA PRO A 77 23.98 -33.27 -24.48
C PRO A 77 23.94 -34.57 -23.67
N THR A 78 25.04 -34.89 -23.00
CA THR A 78 25.20 -36.13 -22.21
C THR A 78 24.21 -36.22 -21.02
N GLY A 79 23.60 -35.10 -20.62
CA GLY A 79 22.66 -34.97 -19.48
C GLY A 79 21.17 -35.29 -19.75
N GLN A 80 20.83 -35.86 -20.92
CA GLN A 80 19.48 -36.43 -21.16
C GLN A 80 19.31 -37.81 -20.53
#